data_AF-A0A2N9MS45-F1
#
_entry.id   AF-A0A2N9MS45-F1
#
_cell.length_a   1.000
_cell.length_b   1.000
_cell.length_c   1.000
_cell.angle_alpha   90.00
_cell.angle_beta   90.00
_cell.angle_gamma   90.00
#
_symmetry.space_group_name_H-M   'P 1'
#
loop_
_entity.id
_entity.type
_entity.pdbx_description
1 polymer ?
#
loop_
_entity_poly.entity_id
_entity_poly.type
_entity_poly.pdbx_seq_one_letter_code
_entity_poly.pdbx_strand_id
1 'polypeptide(L)' 'MSVSYTVKGDTFVAEKPRVWIAKLGGTRWDLAPDGKRVAVLTPVDTPEAPKQDHEMVFLFNFFDELRRRVPAGK' A
#
# COMPACT_ATOMS: atom_id res chain seq x y z
N MET A 1 13.19 7.12 -8.89
CA MET A 1 14.61 7.58 -8.94
C MET A 1 14.76 8.46 -10.18
N SER A 2 15.62 9.48 -10.16
CA SER A 2 15.93 10.29 -11.35
C SER A 2 17.43 10.57 -11.46
N VAL A 3 17.92 10.85 -12.67
CA VAL A 3 19.33 11.14 -12.93
C VAL A 3 19.44 12.17 -14.06
N SER A 4 20.32 13.15 -13.89
CA SER A 4 20.72 14.04 -14.98
C SER A 4 21.66 13.28 -15.92
N TYR A 5 21.62 13.60 -17.21
CA TYR A 5 22.51 12.96 -18.18
C TYR A 5 23.02 13.96 -19.21
N THR A 6 24.13 13.60 -19.85
CA THR A 6 24.65 14.28 -21.04
C THR A 6 24.92 13.23 -22.11
N VAL A 7 24.74 13.61 -23.38
CA VAL A 7 25.12 12.79 -24.52
C VAL A 7 26.45 13.29 -25.08
N LYS A 8 27.43 12.40 -25.24
CA LYS A 8 28.74 12.68 -25.82
C LYS A 8 28.93 11.82 -27.07
N GLY A 9 28.69 12.40 -28.25
CA GLY A 9 28.60 11.64 -29.50
C GLY A 9 27.47 10.62 -29.41
N ASP A 10 27.77 9.35 -29.61
CA ASP A 10 26.80 8.24 -29.55
C ASP A 10 26.73 7.59 -28.16
N THR A 11 27.36 8.20 -27.15
CA THR A 11 27.43 7.67 -25.79
C THR A 11 26.56 8.46 -24.82
N PHE A 12 25.69 7.75 -24.10
CA PHE A 12 24.93 8.27 -22.98
C PHE A 12 25.75 8.22 -21.69
N VAL A 13 25.86 9.35 -20.98
CA VAL A 13 26.58 9.45 -19.70
C VAL A 13 25.61 9.96 -18.63
N ALA A 14 25.22 9.06 -17.72
CA ALA A 14 24.42 9.41 -16.55
C ALA A 14 25.31 9.92 -15.39
N GLU A 15 24.81 10.93 -14.69
CA GLU A 15 25.41 11.42 -13.44
C GLU A 15 25.03 10.53 -12.24
N LYS A 16 25.31 11.00 -11.02
CA LYS A 16 24.93 10.30 -9.80
C LYS A 16 23.41 10.25 -9.65
N PRO A 17 22.77 9.07 -9.57
CA PRO A 17 21.34 8.96 -9.36
C PRO A 17 20.91 9.59 -8.03
N ARG A 18 19.71 10.18 -8.01
CA ARG A 18 19.10 10.73 -6.80
C ARG A 18 17.69 10.21 -6.59
N VAL A 19 17.28 10.17 -5.32
CA VAL A 19 15.88 9.96 -4.96
C VAL A 19 15.08 11.15 -5.48
N TRP A 20 14.12 10.88 -6.34
CA TRP A 20 13.25 11.92 -6.90
C TRP A 20 12.03 12.15 -6.00
N ILE A 21 11.39 11.06 -5.57
CA ILE A 21 10.24 11.06 -4.67
C ILE A 21 10.50 9.95 -3.65
N ALA A 22 10.51 10.30 -2.36
CA ALA A 22 10.83 9.36 -1.28
C ALA A 22 9.63 8.50 -0.85
N LYS A 23 8.41 9.04 -0.96
CA LYS A 23 7.17 8.33 -0.64
C LYS A 23 6.08 8.77 -1.61
N LEU A 24 5.57 7.82 -2.40
CA LEU A 24 4.28 7.99 -3.08
C LEU A 24 3.20 7.51 -2.13
N GLY A 25 2.17 8.33 -1.89
CA GLY A 25 1.09 7.99 -0.96
C GLY A 25 0.12 6.92 -1.47
N GLY A 26 0.47 6.13 -2.49
CA GLY A 26 -0.35 5.03 -3.02
C GLY A 26 0.19 4.45 -4.33
N THR A 27 -0.44 3.39 -4.85
CA THR A 27 -0.13 2.79 -6.16
C THR A 27 -0.86 3.47 -7.32
N ARG A 28 -1.83 4.33 -7.03
CA ARG A 28 -2.59 5.11 -8.02
C ARG A 28 -1.96 6.49 -8.20
N TRP A 29 -1.22 6.65 -9.30
CA TRP A 29 -0.58 7.90 -9.66
C TRP A 29 -0.45 8.02 -11.18
N ASP A 30 -0.26 9.24 -11.67
CA ASP A 30 0.03 9.53 -13.07
C ASP A 30 1.01 10.69 -13.21
N LEU A 31 1.80 10.69 -14.29
CA LEU A 31 2.82 11.70 -14.55
C LEU A 31 2.25 12.79 -15.47
N ALA A 32 2.46 14.05 -15.11
CA ALA A 32 2.07 15.15 -15.97
C ALA A 32 2.89 15.13 -17.29
N PRO A 33 2.33 15.61 -18.42
CA PRO A 33 3.03 15.62 -19.70
C PRO A 33 4.37 16.39 -19.69
N ASP A 34 4.55 17.32 -18.75
CA ASP A 34 5.79 18.09 -18.58
C ASP A 34 6.92 17.29 -17.90
N GLY A 35 6.63 16.09 -17.39
CA GLY A 35 7.56 15.23 -16.64
C GLY A 35 8.03 15.81 -15.30
N LYS A 36 7.49 16.95 -14.88
CA LYS A 36 7.93 17.69 -13.68
C LYS A 36 6.98 17.52 -12.50
N ARG A 37 5.73 17.13 -12.77
CA ARG A 37 4.68 17.01 -11.75
C ARG A 37 4.05 15.62 -11.80
N VAL A 38 3.58 15.14 -10.66
CA VAL A 38 2.92 13.84 -10.52
C VAL A 38 1.60 14.05 -9.79
N ALA A 39 0.51 13.47 -10.31
CA ALA A 39 -0.75 13.36 -9.61
C ALA A 39 -0.75 12.06 -8.80
N VAL A 40 -1.06 12.12 -7.50
CA VAL A 40 -1.05 10.96 -6.61
C VAL A 40 -2.34 10.94 -5.82
N LEU A 41 -3.04 9.81 -5.81
CA LEU A 41 -4.15 9.59 -4.88
C LEU A 41 -3.59 9.07 -3.57
N THR A 42 -3.62 9.90 -2.54
CA THR A 42 -3.18 9.54 -1.19
C THR A 42 -4.39 9.28 -0.30
N PRO A 43 -4.38 8.23 0.55
CA PRO A 43 -5.33 8.12 1.64
C PRO A 43 -5.32 9.41 2.45
N VAL A 44 -6.50 9.85 2.87
CA VAL A 44 -6.59 10.90 3.87
C VAL A 44 -6.06 10.30 5.17
N ASP A 45 -5.07 10.94 5.80
CA ASP A 45 -4.64 10.58 7.15
C ASP A 45 -5.77 10.99 8.12
N THR A 46 -6.78 10.13 8.25
CA THR A 46 -7.80 10.27 9.30
C THR A 46 -7.24 9.70 10.61
N PRO A 47 -7.31 10.43 11.73
CA PRO A 47 -6.90 9.90 13.02
C PRO A 47 -7.76 8.69 13.45
N GLU A 48 -9.00 8.60 12.98
CA GLU A 48 -9.81 7.41 13.08
C GLU A 48 -9.47 6.40 11.97
N ALA A 49 -9.34 5.13 12.36
CA ALA A 49 -9.38 4.02 11.42
C ALA A 49 -10.67 4.10 10.58
N PRO A 50 -10.62 3.81 9.27
CA PRO A 50 -11.82 3.74 8.44
C PRO A 50 -12.85 2.84 9.12
N LYS A 51 -14.07 3.36 9.29
CA LYS A 51 -15.19 2.57 9.81
C LYS A 51 -15.31 1.35 8.89
N GLN A 52 -15.04 0.15 9.41
CA GLN A 52 -15.10 -1.04 8.56
C GLN A 52 -16.51 -1.15 7.99
N ASP A 53 -16.62 -1.24 6.66
CA ASP A 53 -17.92 -1.37 5.98
C ASP A 53 -18.65 -2.66 6.40
N HIS A 54 -17.92 -3.63 6.97
CA HIS A 54 -18.43 -4.91 7.40
C HIS A 54 -17.91 -5.25 8.79
N GLU A 55 -18.78 -5.16 9.79
CA GLU A 55 -18.53 -5.71 11.13
C GLU A 55 -18.97 -7.18 11.13
N MET A 56 -18.01 -8.09 11.36
CA MET A 56 -18.29 -9.53 11.48
C MET A 56 -18.38 -9.91 12.96
N VAL A 57 -19.60 -10.17 13.44
CA VAL A 57 -19.83 -10.70 14.79
C VAL A 57 -19.88 -12.22 14.74
N PHE A 58 -18.93 -12.88 15.41
CA PHE A 58 -18.95 -14.33 15.58
C PHE A 58 -19.63 -14.70 16.89
N LEU A 59 -20.78 -15.37 16.80
CA LEU A 59 -21.41 -15.99 17.96
C LEU A 59 -20.95 -17.45 18.08
N PHE A 60 -20.15 -17.73 19.09
CA PHE A 60 -19.72 -19.08 19.41
C PHE A 60 -20.64 -19.69 20.46
N ASN A 61 -21.29 -20.82 20.13
CA ASN A 61 -22.00 -21.62 21.12
C ASN A 61 -20.99 -22.46 21.92
N PHE A 62 -20.63 -21.97 23.11
CA PHE A 62 -19.67 -22.62 23.99
C PHE A 62 -20.06 -24.07 24.35
N PHE A 63 -21.35 -24.36 24.53
CA PHE A 63 -21.80 -25.70 24.90
C PHE A 63 -21.65 -26.72 23.77
N ASP A 64 -21.84 -26.30 22.52
CA ASP A 64 -21.62 -27.17 21.36
C ASP A 64 -20.13 -27.46 21.18
N GLU A 65 -19.26 -26.48 21.42
CA GLU A 65 -17.82 -26.67 21.39
C GLU A 65 -17.34 -27.62 22.49
N LEU A 66 -17.94 -27.56 23.68
CA LEU A 66 -17.70 -28.49 24.78
C LEU A 66 -18.11 -29.92 24.41
N ARG A 67 -19.31 -30.11 23.85
CA ARG A 67 -19.80 -31.42 23.40
C ARG A 67 -18.95 -32.00 22.28
N ARG A 68 -18.41 -31.15 21.39
CA ARG A 68 -17.49 -31.57 20.32
C ARG A 68 -16.16 -32.05 20.88
N ARG A 69 -15.63 -31.40 21.91
CA ARG A 69 -14.30 -31.67 22.46
C ARG A 69 -14.27 -32.76 23.53
N VAL A 70 -15.36 -32.94 24.27
CA VAL A 70 -15.43 -33.90 25.36
C VAL A 70 -16.09 -35.18 24.86
N PRO A 71 -15.47 -36.36 25.03
CA PRO A 71 -16.12 -37.63 24.73
C PRO A 71 -17.41 -37.75 25.54
N ALA A 72 -18.52 -38.14 24.92
CA ALA A 72 -19.71 -38.51 25.67
C ALA A 72 -19.32 -39.65 26.60
N GLY A 73 -19.34 -39.39 27.91
CA GLY A 73 -19.03 -40.37 28.94
C GLY A 73 -19.87 -41.63 28.75
N LYS A 74 -19.24 -42.78 29.01
CA LYS A 74 -19.85 -44.11 28.91
C LYS A 74 -20.94 -44.30 29.95
#